data_AF-A0A7C2BCF7-F1
#
_entry.id   AF-A0A7C2BCF7-F1
#
_cell.length_a   1.000
_cell.length_b   1.000
_cell.length_c   1.000
_cell.angle_alpha   90.00
_cell.angle_beta   90.00
_cell.angle_gamma   90.00
#
_symmetry.space_group_name_H-M   'P 1'
#
loop_
_entity.id
_entity.type
_entity.pdbx_description
1 polymer ?
#
loop_
_entity_poly.entity_id
_entity_poly.type
_entity_poly.pdbx_seq_one_letter_code
_entity_poly.pdbx_strand_id
1 'polypeptide(L)'
;MAQMLTTETLGALIDKLAIVDLKLWHCQELLFGRADIPPSERQELEAKNTSLLSQRAHLIETIDRWIAQAVEDPSALVITSPQNKLYGRFRTDVEL
;
A
#
# COMPACT_ATOMS: atom_id res chain seq x y z
N MET A 1 -12.55 -11.42 18.52
CA MET A 1 -12.89 -11.89 17.16
C MET A 1 -11.71 -11.56 16.27
N ALA A 2 -11.04 -12.56 15.72
CA ALA A 2 -9.89 -12.33 14.84
C ALA A 2 -10.40 -11.69 13.54
N GLN A 3 -10.02 -10.44 13.31
CA GLN A 3 -10.31 -9.74 12.06
C GLN A 3 -9.51 -10.46 10.97
N MET A 4 -10.20 -11.14 10.05
CA MET A 4 -9.55 -11.70 8.86
C MET A 4 -9.04 -10.53 8.03
N LEU A 5 -7.78 -10.13 8.24
CA LEU A 5 -7.04 -9.38 7.25
C LEU A 5 -7.01 -10.28 6.02
N THR A 6 -7.57 -9.83 4.92
CA THR A 6 -7.32 -10.44 3.61
C THR A 6 -5.86 -10.17 3.30
N THR A 7 -4.96 -11.00 3.84
CA THR A 7 -3.55 -10.62 3.96
C THR A 7 -2.87 -10.73 2.61
N GLU A 8 -2.96 -9.65 1.84
CA GLU A 8 -1.97 -9.25 0.86
C GLU A 8 -0.59 -9.41 1.50
N THR A 9 0.40 -9.88 0.74
CA THR A 9 1.77 -9.98 1.26
C THR A 9 2.30 -8.59 1.60
N LEU A 10 3.26 -8.51 2.52
CA LEU A 10 3.98 -7.26 2.77
C LEU A 10 4.51 -6.64 1.46
N GLY A 11 5.02 -7.47 0.55
CA GLY A 11 5.44 -7.03 -0.79
C GLY A 11 4.32 -6.34 -1.58
N ALA A 12 3.11 -6.91 -1.61
CA ALA A 12 1.98 -6.30 -2.30
C ALA A 12 1.52 -4.98 -1.66
N LEU A 13 1.61 -4.85 -0.32
CA LEU A 13 1.33 -3.58 0.37
C LEU A 13 2.37 -2.51 0.01
N ILE A 14 3.66 -2.89 -0.06
CA ILE A 14 4.75 -2.00 -0.48
C ILE A 14 4.57 -1.58 -1.94
N ASP A 15 4.24 -2.50 -2.84
CA ASP A 15 3.98 -2.20 -4.26
C ASP A 15 2.86 -1.17 -4.41
N LYS A 16 1.75 -1.35 -3.66
CA LYS A 16 0.65 -0.40 -3.65
C LYS A 16 1.06 0.97 -3.11
N LEU A 17 1.83 1.00 -2.02
CA LEU A 17 2.34 2.25 -1.45
C LEU A 17 3.21 2.98 -2.48
N ALA A 18 4.13 2.28 -3.15
CA ALA A 18 4.98 2.85 -4.18
C ALA A 18 4.17 3.44 -5.35
N ILE A 19 3.11 2.76 -5.79
CA ILE A 19 2.19 3.27 -6.83
C ILE A 19 1.47 4.55 -6.35
N VAL A 20 1.01 4.58 -5.10
CA VAL A 20 0.34 5.76 -4.53
C VAL A 20 1.32 6.92 -4.40
N ASP A 21 2.54 6.68 -3.92
CA ASP A 21 3.58 7.70 -3.80
C ASP A 21 3.97 8.29 -5.17
N LEU A 22 4.09 7.45 -6.21
CA LEU A 22 4.36 7.92 -7.57
C LEU A 22 3.23 8.81 -8.10
N LYS A 23 1.97 8.39 -7.90
CA LYS A 23 0.79 9.20 -8.29
C LYS A 23 0.72 10.51 -7.51
N LEU A 24 1.05 10.48 -6.22
CA LEU A 24 1.07 11.66 -5.35
C LEU A 24 2.11 12.65 -5.85
N TRP A 25 3.33 12.18 -6.12
CA TRP A 25 4.41 13.02 -6.66
C TRP A 25 3.99 13.73 -7.95
N HIS A 26 3.48 12.98 -8.94
CA HIS A 26 3.01 13.59 -10.19
C HIS A 26 1.85 14.58 -9.99
N CYS A 27 0.94 14.29 -9.05
CA CYS A 27 -0.16 15.19 -8.72
C CYS A 27 0.36 16.51 -8.13
N GLN A 28 1.36 16.44 -7.26
CA GLN A 28 1.97 17.58 -6.59
C GLN A 28 2.85 18.40 -7.53
N GLU A 29 3.58 17.75 -8.44
CA GLU A 29 4.31 18.42 -9.53
C GLU A 29 3.40 19.28 -10.39
N LEU A 30 2.21 18.77 -10.74
CA LEU A 30 1.21 19.58 -11.42
C LEU A 30 0.73 20.70 -10.51
N LEU A 31 0.16 20.38 -9.34
CA LEU A 31 -0.52 21.31 -8.46
C LEU A 31 0.36 22.46 -7.95
N PHE A 32 1.63 22.19 -7.63
CA PHE A 32 2.55 23.15 -7.01
C PHE A 32 3.71 23.58 -7.92
N GLY A 33 4.03 22.79 -8.95
CA GLY A 33 5.13 23.08 -9.89
C GLY A 33 4.73 23.95 -11.09
N ARG A 34 3.42 24.20 -11.29
CA ARG A 34 2.91 25.07 -12.36
C ARG A 34 2.20 26.31 -11.80
N ALA A 35 2.54 27.48 -12.34
CA ALA A 35 1.91 28.74 -11.96
C ALA A 35 0.51 28.93 -12.60
N ASP A 36 0.29 28.34 -13.77
CA ASP A 36 -0.81 28.72 -14.68
C ASP A 36 -1.92 27.66 -14.73
N ILE A 37 -2.37 27.17 -13.58
CA ILE A 37 -3.45 26.17 -13.52
C ILE A 37 -4.81 26.87 -13.42
N PRO A 38 -5.76 26.57 -14.32
CA PRO A 38 -7.14 27.05 -14.22
C PRO A 38 -7.77 26.71 -12.85
N PRO A 39 -8.59 27.59 -12.24
CA PRO A 39 -9.16 27.35 -10.92
C PRO A 39 -9.93 26.03 -10.79
N SER A 40 -10.66 25.61 -11.83
CA SER A 40 -11.39 24.34 -11.85
C SER A 40 -10.46 23.13 -11.83
N GLU A 41 -9.40 23.15 -12.64
CA GLU A 41 -8.39 22.09 -12.68
C GLU A 41 -7.60 22.02 -11.37
N ARG A 42 -7.30 23.18 -10.76
CA ARG A 42 -6.67 23.25 -9.44
C ARG A 42 -7.52 22.56 -8.38
N GLN A 43 -8.82 22.83 -8.35
CA GLN A 43 -9.74 22.20 -7.39
C GLN A 43 -9.76 20.67 -7.54
N GLU A 44 -9.76 20.16 -8.78
CA GLU A 44 -9.71 18.73 -9.05
C GLU A 44 -8.37 18.11 -8.60
N LEU A 45 -7.25 18.78 -8.85
CA LEU A 45 -5.92 18.36 -8.41
C LEU A 45 -5.80 18.36 -6.88
N GLU A 46 -6.36 19.36 -6.18
CA GLU A 46 -6.39 19.42 -4.71
C GLU A 46 -7.20 18.28 -4.11
N ALA A 47 -8.38 17.99 -4.68
CA ALA A 47 -9.21 16.86 -4.26
C ALA A 47 -8.49 15.52 -4.48
N LYS A 48 -7.82 15.37 -5.62
CA LYS A 48 -7.02 14.18 -5.94
C LYS A 48 -5.81 14.02 -5.01
N ASN A 49 -5.07 15.10 -4.74
CA ASN A 49 -3.95 15.11 -3.81
C ASN A 49 -4.39 14.69 -2.40
N THR A 50 -5.53 15.22 -1.93
CA THR A 50 -6.13 14.85 -0.63
C THR A 50 -6.47 13.37 -0.58
N SER A 51 -7.10 12.82 -1.64
CA SER A 51 -7.42 11.40 -1.73
C SER A 51 -6.17 10.51 -1.71
N LEU A 52 -5.11 10.92 -2.43
CA LEU A 52 -3.84 10.18 -2.48
C LEU A 52 -3.11 10.20 -1.13
N LEU A 53 -3.14 11.33 -0.40
CA LEU A 53 -2.59 11.43 0.96
C LEU A 53 -3.32 10.48 1.93
N SER A 54 -4.65 10.45 1.87
CA SER A 54 -5.45 9.54 2.70
C SER A 54 -5.17 8.06 2.38
N GLN A 55 -5.05 7.71 1.10
CA GLN A 55 -4.69 6.35 0.67
C GLN A 55 -3.28 5.97 1.17
N ARG A 56 -2.31 6.89 1.07
CA ARG A 56 -0.95 6.70 1.56
C ARG A 56 -0.93 6.45 3.06
N ALA A 57 -1.62 7.29 3.84
CA ALA A 57 -1.71 7.15 5.30
C ALA A 57 -2.31 5.79 5.68
N HIS A 58 -3.40 5.39 5.02
CA HIS A 58 -4.05 4.10 5.26
C HIS A 58 -3.14 2.90 4.95
N LEU A 59 -2.36 2.98 3.86
CA LEU A 59 -1.40 1.93 3.51
C LEU A 59 -0.27 1.83 4.54
N ILE A 60 0.26 2.96 5.00
CA ILE A 60 1.29 3.00 6.05
C ILE A 60 0.75 2.34 7.33
N GLU A 61 -0.43 2.74 7.81
CA GLU A 61 -1.03 2.13 9.00
C GLU A 61 -1.29 0.62 8.82
N THR A 62 -1.63 0.20 7.61
CA THR A 62 -1.85 -1.22 7.30
C THR A 62 -0.54 -2.00 7.30
N ILE A 63 0.53 -1.43 6.77
CA ILE A 63 1.88 -2.00 6.83
C ILE A 63 2.36 -2.08 8.28
N ASP A 64 2.18 -1.02 9.07
CA ASP A 64 2.57 -1.00 10.48
C ASP A 64 1.85 -2.09 11.28
N ARG A 65 0.52 -2.22 11.10
CA ARG A 65 -0.25 -3.31 11.72
C ARG A 65 0.21 -4.69 11.25
N TRP A 66 0.52 -4.84 9.97
CA TRP A 66 1.03 -6.09 9.42
C TRP A 66 2.37 -6.48 10.06
N ILE A 67 3.30 -5.53 10.17
CA ILE A 67 4.63 -5.74 10.76
C ILE A 67 4.49 -6.06 12.26
N ALA A 68 3.66 -5.31 13.00
CA ALA A 68 3.42 -5.58 14.42
C ALA A 68 2.89 -7.01 14.62
N GLN A 69 1.89 -7.41 13.83
CA GLN A 69 1.36 -8.78 13.87
C GLN A 69 2.42 -9.83 13.51
N ALA A 70 3.29 -9.54 12.54
CA ALA A 70 4.38 -10.43 12.12
C ALA A 70 5.40 -10.67 13.23
N VAL A 71 5.65 -9.66 14.07
CA VAL A 71 6.61 -9.73 15.16
C VAL A 71 5.98 -10.36 16.41
N GLU A 72 4.74 -10.02 16.73
CA GLU A 72 4.05 -10.48 17.95
C GLU A 72 3.56 -11.93 17.83
N ASP A 73 2.91 -12.28 16.73
CA ASP A 73 2.42 -13.63 16.47
C ASP A 73 2.46 -13.93 14.96
N PRO A 74 3.63 -14.38 14.46
CA PRO A 74 3.80 -14.76 13.06
C PRO A 74 2.85 -15.88 12.62
N SER A 75 2.37 -16.72 13.55
CA SER A 75 1.49 -17.85 13.23
C SER A 75 0.06 -17.41 12.88
N ALA A 76 -0.36 -16.24 13.37
CA ALA A 76 -1.64 -15.62 13.05
C ALA A 76 -1.67 -14.93 11.67
N LEU A 77 -0.51 -14.72 11.02
CA LEU A 77 -0.45 -14.21 9.64
C LEU A 77 -0.80 -15.32 8.64
N VAL A 78 -2.09 -15.57 8.47
CA VAL A 78 -2.56 -16.45 7.39
C VAL A 78 -2.49 -15.67 6.07
N ILE A 79 -1.50 -15.98 5.24
CA ILE A 79 -1.40 -15.47 3.86
C ILE A 79 -2.43 -16.24 3.03
N THR A 80 -3.67 -15.75 2.97
CA THR A 80 -4.79 -16.46 2.36
C THR A 80 -4.94 -16.25 0.85
N SER A 81 -4.16 -15.36 0.22
CA SER A 81 -4.37 -15.05 -1.21
C SER A 81 -3.89 -16.18 -2.13
N PRO A 82 -4.81 -16.85 -2.88
CA PRO A 82 -4.46 -17.90 -3.84
C PRO A 82 -3.69 -17.38 -5.07
N GLN A 83 -3.60 -16.04 -5.23
CA GLN A 83 -2.85 -15.41 -6.31
C GLN A 83 -1.34 -15.29 -6.01
N ASN A 84 -0.90 -15.58 -4.78
CA ASN A 84 0.53 -15.63 -4.41
C ASN A 84 1.24 -16.91 -4.86
N LYS A 85 0.83 -17.54 -5.97
CA LYS A 85 1.36 -18.84 -6.44
C LYS A 85 2.86 -18.88 -6.73
N LEU A 86 3.55 -17.74 -6.78
CA LEU A 86 5.02 -17.70 -6.85
C LEU A 86 5.70 -17.96 -5.50
N TYR A 87 5.08 -17.54 -4.40
CA TYR A 87 5.46 -17.71 -2.99
C TYR A 87 5.59 -19.17 -2.51
N GLY A 88 4.56 -19.95 -2.81
CA GLY A 88 4.34 -21.26 -2.17
C GLY A 88 5.34 -22.33 -2.57
N ARG A 89 6.11 -22.12 -3.65
CA ARG A 89 7.04 -23.13 -4.19
C ARG A 89 8.40 -23.17 -3.50
N PHE A 90 8.78 -22.13 -2.75
CA PHE A 90 10.10 -22.01 -2.11
C PHE A 90 10.09 -22.30 -0.61
N ARG A 91 8.96 -22.74 -0.04
CA ARG A 91 8.81 -22.98 1.40
C ARG A 91 8.97 -24.45 1.82
N THR A 92 9.29 -25.35 0.89
CA THR A 92 9.33 -26.81 1.15
C THR A 92 10.69 -27.47 0.98
N ASP A 93 11.78 -26.72 0.84
CA ASP A 93 13.12 -27.34 0.80
C ASP A 93 13.77 -27.21 2.18
N VAL A 94 13.21 -27.95 3.15
CA VAL A 94 13.86 -28.22 4.44
C VAL A 94 14.69 -29.50 4.26
N GLU A 95 15.76 -29.41 3.47
CA GLU A 95 16.91 -30.33 3.52
C GLU A 95 18.18 -29.55 3.10
N LEU A 96 18.85 -28.94 4.08
CA LEU A 96 20.30 -28.69 4.11
C LEU A 96 20.80 -28.79 5.55
#